data_AF-H6C5I3-F1
#
_entry.id   AF-H6C5I3-F1
#
_cell.length_a   1.000
_cell.length_b   1.000
_cell.length_c   1.000
_cell.angle_alpha   90.00
_cell.angle_beta   90.00
_cell.angle_gamma   90.00
#
_symmetry.space_group_name_H-M   'P 1'
#
loop_
_entity.id
_entity.type
_entity.pdbx_description
1 polymer ?
#
loop_
_entity_poly.entity_id
_entity_poly.type
_entity_poly.pdbx_seq_one_letter_code
_entity_poly.pdbx_strand_id
1 'polypeptide(L)'
;MEGTKFSLAGRGLKLDTKEDIEKHIQPLIESSTVTHIDLSGNTLGVAACAALAPILASKSTLESADLHDIFTSRLLEEIPPALSSLLTALLECPNLHTIDLSDNAFGLNTKEPLVDFLSKHTPLKHLILNNNGMGPIAGTSIAEALVTLAERKDSARKEGKDVPYLESIVCGRNRLENGSMAAWAKAYEAHKTGIKSVKMTQNGIRPEGISHLISSGLSICSNLEVLDMQDNTFTLKGAQALAKAIKGWSGLKELGVGDDLLGGRGATKVFEALTSGNNKAIEILRLQYNDIHPAGLKALLQAAQDGLPKLRRVELNGNKFEEDDPSVEALASLLSDRQDEGGKHDDPVDHWGLDDLDELEGEDSEVEEEGEEAEEEEEEEEEREKLVKQDEEVEDLNVPLKKDAEVDKLAEALDKTL
;
A
#
# COMPACT_ATOMS: atom_id res chain seq x y z
N MET A 1 -36.51 2.52 -5.26
CA MET A 1 -35.33 1.92 -5.90
C MET A 1 -34.78 0.90 -4.93
N GLU A 2 -34.94 -0.39 -5.24
CA GLU A 2 -34.38 -1.52 -4.48
C GLU A 2 -32.89 -1.66 -4.83
N GLY A 3 -32.09 -0.68 -4.42
CA GLY A 3 -30.64 -0.70 -4.61
C GLY A 3 -29.94 -0.85 -3.27
N THR A 4 -29.10 -1.88 -3.14
CA THR A 4 -28.13 -2.02 -2.04
C THR A 4 -26.98 -1.02 -2.15
N LYS A 5 -26.81 -0.38 -3.31
CA LYS A 5 -25.79 0.65 -3.56
C LYS A 5 -26.44 2.04 -3.75
N PHE A 6 -25.94 3.02 -3.00
CA PHE A 6 -26.15 4.45 -3.26
C PHE A 6 -24.83 5.04 -3.78
N SER A 7 -24.86 5.75 -4.91
CA SER A 7 -23.64 6.31 -5.50
C SER A 7 -23.86 7.69 -6.10
N LEU A 8 -22.90 8.57 -5.85
CA LEU A 8 -22.70 9.86 -6.50
C LEU A 8 -21.36 9.89 -7.26
N ALA A 9 -20.74 8.73 -7.51
CA ALA A 9 -19.39 8.61 -8.06
C ALA A 9 -19.17 9.42 -9.35
N GLY A 10 -18.05 10.14 -9.43
CA GLY A 10 -17.56 10.78 -10.65
C GLY A 10 -18.49 11.88 -11.20
N ARG A 11 -19.39 12.42 -10.39
CA ARG A 11 -20.35 13.44 -10.83
C ARG A 11 -19.79 14.87 -10.81
N GLY A 12 -18.63 15.08 -10.21
CA GLY A 12 -17.99 16.41 -10.14
C GLY A 12 -18.84 17.44 -9.40
N LEU A 13 -19.63 17.02 -8.41
CA LEU A 13 -20.53 17.90 -7.68
C LEU A 13 -19.76 18.77 -6.70
N LYS A 14 -20.00 20.08 -6.71
CA LYS A 14 -19.54 20.99 -5.67
C LYS A 14 -20.62 21.16 -4.61
N LEU A 15 -20.45 20.50 -3.48
CA LEU A 15 -21.45 20.37 -2.42
C LEU A 15 -21.03 21.20 -1.21
N ASP A 16 -21.11 22.53 -1.32
CA ASP A 16 -20.62 23.43 -0.27
C ASP A 16 -21.60 23.53 0.91
N THR A 17 -22.90 23.51 0.61
CA THR A 17 -23.98 23.77 1.58
C THR A 17 -24.85 22.54 1.86
N LYS A 18 -25.70 22.66 2.89
CA LYS A 18 -26.75 21.67 3.19
C LYS A 18 -27.70 21.51 2.01
N GLU A 19 -28.10 22.61 1.40
CA GLU A 19 -29.03 22.64 0.28
C GLU A 19 -28.46 21.97 -0.98
N ASP A 20 -27.13 21.97 -1.15
CA ASP A 20 -26.48 21.32 -2.29
C ASP A 20 -26.55 19.79 -2.18
N ILE A 21 -26.22 19.23 -1.02
CA ILE A 21 -26.27 17.79 -0.81
C ILE A 21 -27.71 17.26 -0.76
N GLU A 22 -28.66 18.04 -0.24
CA GLU A 22 -30.08 17.65 -0.13
C GLU A 22 -30.72 17.33 -1.49
N LYS A 23 -30.27 17.97 -2.57
CA LYS A 23 -30.73 17.70 -3.95
C LYS A 23 -30.42 16.27 -4.42
N HIS A 24 -29.53 15.55 -3.75
CA HIS A 24 -28.97 14.28 -4.24
C HIS A 24 -29.18 13.10 -3.31
N ILE A 25 -29.49 13.33 -2.03
CA ILE A 25 -29.52 12.29 -0.99
C ILE A 25 -30.92 11.74 -0.69
N GLN A 26 -31.97 12.22 -1.35
CA GLN A 26 -33.32 11.69 -1.15
C GLN A 26 -33.40 10.15 -1.32
N PRO A 27 -32.77 9.53 -2.35
CA PRO A 27 -32.74 8.08 -2.46
C PRO A 27 -32.02 7.39 -1.29
N LEU A 28 -30.97 8.01 -0.74
CA LEU A 28 -30.27 7.51 0.43
C LEU A 28 -31.17 7.62 1.67
N ILE A 29 -31.87 8.73 1.87
CA ILE A 29 -32.80 8.92 2.99
C ILE A 29 -33.88 7.84 2.99
N GLU A 30 -34.53 7.63 1.84
CA GLU A 30 -35.64 6.69 1.68
C GLU A 30 -35.23 5.21 1.79
N SER A 31 -33.97 4.89 1.50
CA SER A 31 -33.51 3.51 1.53
C SER A 31 -33.11 3.06 2.93
N SER A 32 -33.70 1.95 3.37
CA SER A 32 -33.31 1.21 4.58
C SER A 32 -32.45 -0.03 4.29
N THR A 33 -32.05 -0.21 3.03
CA THR A 33 -31.37 -1.44 2.55
C THR A 33 -30.00 -1.17 1.93
N VAL A 34 -29.50 0.07 2.00
CA VAL A 34 -28.17 0.42 1.47
C VAL A 34 -27.09 -0.30 2.26
N THR A 35 -26.28 -1.08 1.57
CA THR A 35 -25.07 -1.73 2.09
C THR A 35 -23.79 -1.08 1.59
N HIS A 36 -23.86 -0.29 0.51
CA HIS A 36 -22.70 0.42 -0.03
C HIS A 36 -23.03 1.87 -0.37
N ILE A 37 -22.19 2.80 0.11
CA ILE A 37 -22.20 4.20 -0.32
C ILE A 37 -20.92 4.52 -1.08
N ASP A 38 -21.05 5.37 -2.09
CA ASP A 38 -19.94 5.81 -2.93
C ASP A 38 -20.13 7.29 -3.27
N LEU A 39 -19.29 8.14 -2.66
CA LEU A 39 -19.37 9.60 -2.80
C LEU A 39 -18.21 10.16 -3.63
N SER A 40 -17.44 9.29 -4.26
CA SER A 40 -16.17 9.61 -4.88
C SER A 40 -16.24 10.61 -6.04
N GLY A 41 -15.15 11.36 -6.26
CA GLY A 41 -15.06 12.31 -7.36
C GLY A 41 -16.04 13.48 -7.23
N ASN A 42 -16.29 13.93 -6.01
CA ASN A 42 -17.10 15.10 -5.68
C ASN A 42 -16.36 15.98 -4.66
N THR A 43 -16.81 17.21 -4.46
CA THR A 43 -16.17 18.13 -3.50
C THR A 43 -17.14 18.47 -2.37
N LEU A 44 -16.89 17.93 -1.18
CA LEU A 44 -17.81 18.01 -0.05
C LEU A 44 -17.43 19.10 0.96
N GLY A 45 -18.43 19.93 1.24
CA GLY A 45 -18.52 20.98 2.24
C GLY A 45 -18.53 20.53 3.67
N VAL A 46 -18.04 21.38 4.57
CA VAL A 46 -18.28 21.20 6.02
C VAL A 46 -19.78 21.09 6.29
N ALA A 47 -20.58 22.00 5.74
CA ALA A 47 -22.03 22.01 5.92
C ALA A 47 -22.71 20.83 5.21
N ALA A 48 -22.23 20.42 4.03
CA ALA A 48 -22.75 19.24 3.34
C ALA A 48 -22.45 17.94 4.10
N CYS A 49 -21.22 17.76 4.59
CA CYS A 49 -20.84 16.61 5.43
C CYS A 49 -21.65 16.57 6.73
N ALA A 50 -21.83 17.71 7.39
CA ALA A 50 -22.65 17.81 8.59
C ALA A 50 -24.13 17.46 8.34
N ALA A 51 -24.67 17.84 7.18
CA ALA A 51 -26.04 17.46 6.78
C ALA A 51 -26.16 15.98 6.43
N LEU A 52 -25.11 15.38 5.85
CA LEU A 52 -25.07 13.97 5.48
C LEU A 52 -24.88 13.03 6.68
N ALA A 53 -24.11 13.46 7.69
CA ALA A 53 -23.78 12.69 8.89
C ALA A 53 -24.99 12.00 9.57
N PRO A 54 -26.08 12.68 9.95
CA PRO A 54 -27.22 12.00 10.60
C PRO A 54 -27.90 10.96 9.69
N ILE A 55 -27.83 11.14 8.37
CA ILE A 55 -28.39 10.19 7.41
C ILE A 55 -27.51 8.94 7.38
N LEU A 56 -26.19 9.08 7.33
CA LEU A 56 -25.25 7.96 7.39
C LEU A 56 -25.37 7.16 8.68
N ALA A 57 -25.44 7.84 9.84
CA ALA A 57 -25.61 7.19 11.13
C ALA A 57 -26.90 6.35 11.23
N SER A 58 -27.93 6.66 10.42
CA SER A 58 -29.16 5.88 10.37
C SER A 58 -29.05 4.58 9.55
N LYS A 59 -27.97 4.38 8.77
CA LYS A 59 -27.79 3.25 7.86
C LYS A 59 -27.14 2.07 8.55
N SER A 60 -27.92 1.38 9.40
CA SER A 60 -27.46 0.18 10.11
C SER A 60 -27.07 -0.99 9.18
N THR A 61 -27.58 -1.02 7.95
CA THR A 61 -27.24 -2.01 6.92
C THR A 61 -25.94 -1.70 6.18
N LEU A 62 -25.31 -0.55 6.43
CA LEU A 62 -24.12 -0.14 5.69
C LEU A 62 -22.94 -1.06 5.98
N GLU A 63 -22.36 -1.63 4.93
CA GLU A 63 -21.24 -2.57 4.95
C GLU A 63 -19.95 -1.94 4.43
N SER A 64 -20.07 -1.00 3.47
CA SER A 64 -18.93 -0.33 2.86
C SER A 64 -19.19 1.14 2.54
N ALA A 65 -18.17 1.96 2.74
CA ALA A 65 -18.20 3.39 2.41
C ALA A 65 -16.97 3.76 1.57
N ASP A 66 -17.23 4.18 0.34
CA ASP A 66 -16.24 4.75 -0.54
C ASP A 66 -16.32 6.28 -0.49
N LEU A 67 -15.28 6.86 0.13
CA LEU A 67 -15.08 8.28 0.34
C LEU A 67 -13.75 8.74 -0.29
N HIS A 68 -13.27 8.07 -1.33
CA HIS A 68 -12.06 8.52 -2.02
C HIS A 68 -12.31 9.82 -2.81
N ASP A 69 -11.31 10.70 -2.87
CA ASP A 69 -11.37 11.95 -3.65
C ASP A 69 -12.66 12.77 -3.41
N ILE A 70 -12.98 13.03 -2.13
CA ILE A 70 -14.17 13.81 -1.74
C ILE A 70 -13.84 15.26 -1.32
N PHE A 71 -12.57 15.58 -1.18
CA PHE A 71 -12.07 16.87 -0.69
C PHE A 71 -11.17 17.61 -1.69
N THR A 72 -11.19 17.23 -2.97
CA THR A 72 -10.50 17.98 -4.02
C THR A 72 -10.91 19.45 -3.98
N SER A 73 -9.96 20.36 -4.09
CA SER A 73 -10.16 21.82 -4.02
C SER A 73 -10.67 22.42 -2.70
N ARG A 74 -10.81 21.60 -1.63
CA ARG A 74 -11.15 22.11 -0.29
C ARG A 74 -9.96 22.74 0.40
N LEU A 75 -10.22 23.73 1.25
CA LEU A 75 -9.18 24.32 2.09
C LEU A 75 -8.78 23.34 3.21
N LEU A 76 -7.50 23.33 3.58
CA LEU A 76 -6.97 22.44 4.63
C LEU A 76 -7.70 22.58 5.98
N GLU A 77 -8.25 23.76 6.28
CA GLU A 77 -9.02 24.01 7.52
C GLU A 77 -10.46 23.48 7.47
N GLU A 78 -11.00 23.24 6.27
CA GLU A 78 -12.37 22.72 6.09
C GLU A 78 -12.40 21.19 6.17
N ILE A 79 -11.32 20.52 5.80
CA ILE A 79 -11.26 19.06 5.72
C ILE A 79 -11.45 18.41 7.11
N PRO A 80 -10.75 18.80 8.19
CA PRO A 80 -10.89 18.15 9.49
C PRO A 80 -12.33 18.15 10.06
N PRO A 81 -13.08 19.27 10.11
CA PRO A 81 -14.46 19.23 10.61
C PRO A 81 -15.42 18.49 9.67
N ALA A 82 -15.20 18.56 8.36
CA ALA A 82 -15.99 17.80 7.38
C ALA A 82 -15.79 16.28 7.56
N LEU A 83 -14.52 15.84 7.62
CA LEU A 83 -14.14 14.46 7.85
C LEU A 83 -14.63 13.95 9.21
N SER A 84 -14.49 14.75 10.27
CA SER A 84 -14.99 14.41 11.60
C SER A 84 -16.50 14.15 11.60
N SER A 85 -17.27 14.96 10.87
CA SER A 85 -18.72 14.76 10.75
C SER A 85 -19.06 13.42 10.09
N LEU A 86 -18.38 13.06 9.01
CA LEU A 86 -18.59 11.81 8.30
C LEU A 86 -18.16 10.60 9.16
N LEU A 87 -16.93 10.60 9.68
CA LEU A 87 -16.38 9.47 10.43
C LEU A 87 -17.11 9.23 11.75
N THR A 88 -17.52 10.30 12.44
CA THR A 88 -18.34 10.16 13.66
C THR A 88 -19.68 9.48 13.36
N ALA A 89 -20.32 9.82 12.23
CA ALA A 89 -21.54 9.13 11.82
C ALA A 89 -21.31 7.66 11.46
N LEU A 90 -20.19 7.35 10.81
CA LEU A 90 -19.84 5.98 10.42
C LEU A 90 -19.52 5.07 11.61
N LEU A 91 -19.12 5.61 12.77
CA LEU A 91 -18.99 4.84 14.01
C LEU A 91 -20.30 4.19 14.47
N GLU A 92 -21.44 4.77 14.09
CA GLU A 92 -22.77 4.25 14.44
C GLU A 92 -23.22 3.12 13.49
N CYS A 93 -22.42 2.77 12.47
CA CYS A 93 -22.74 1.74 11.48
C CYS A 93 -22.13 0.38 11.88
N PRO A 94 -22.88 -0.55 12.49
CA PRO A 94 -22.32 -1.77 13.10
C PRO A 94 -21.83 -2.81 12.08
N ASN A 95 -22.29 -2.72 10.83
CA ASN A 95 -21.92 -3.65 9.77
C ASN A 95 -20.82 -3.08 8.85
N LEU A 96 -20.38 -1.83 9.06
CA LEU A 96 -19.45 -1.15 8.18
C LEU A 96 -18.05 -1.75 8.33
N HIS A 97 -17.70 -2.70 7.47
CA HIS A 97 -16.44 -3.41 7.55
C HIS A 97 -15.40 -2.89 6.55
N THR A 98 -15.79 -2.12 5.54
CA THR A 98 -14.87 -1.57 4.53
C THR A 98 -15.00 -0.05 4.47
N ILE A 99 -13.87 0.65 4.54
CA ILE A 99 -13.83 2.09 4.31
C ILE A 99 -12.68 2.44 3.37
N ASP A 100 -13.00 3.24 2.36
CA ASP A 100 -12.01 3.87 1.48
C ASP A 100 -12.00 5.38 1.73
N LEU A 101 -10.81 5.89 2.06
CA LEU A 101 -10.54 7.29 2.33
C LEU A 101 -9.43 7.83 1.42
N SER A 102 -9.09 7.10 0.35
CA SER A 102 -7.95 7.40 -0.52
C SER A 102 -8.07 8.75 -1.23
N ASP A 103 -6.96 9.27 -1.74
CA ASP A 103 -6.92 10.46 -2.59
C ASP A 103 -7.53 11.71 -1.93
N ASN A 104 -7.46 11.79 -0.59
CA ASN A 104 -7.83 12.97 0.18
C ASN A 104 -6.59 13.58 0.81
N ALA A 105 -6.34 14.88 0.57
CA ALA A 105 -5.20 15.63 1.09
C ALA A 105 -5.30 15.87 2.60
N PHE A 106 -5.07 14.80 3.36
CA PHE A 106 -5.23 14.75 4.81
C PHE A 106 -4.07 15.44 5.53
N GLY A 107 -2.84 15.01 5.23
CA GLY A 107 -1.66 15.53 5.93
C GLY A 107 -1.76 15.39 7.46
N LEU A 108 -1.01 16.24 8.17
CA LEU A 108 -0.99 16.22 9.63
C LEU A 108 -2.29 16.73 10.27
N ASN A 109 -3.05 17.58 9.57
CA ASN A 109 -4.19 18.31 10.13
C ASN A 109 -5.43 17.44 10.32
N THR A 110 -5.56 16.32 9.60
CA THR A 110 -6.70 15.41 9.72
C THR A 110 -6.41 14.18 10.57
N LYS A 111 -5.23 14.14 11.22
CA LYS A 111 -4.85 13.02 12.09
C LYS A 111 -5.89 12.77 13.19
N GLU A 112 -6.48 13.82 13.76
CA GLU A 112 -7.40 13.70 14.89
C GLU A 112 -8.70 12.95 14.51
N PRO A 113 -9.46 13.36 13.48
CA PRO A 113 -10.61 12.59 12.99
C PRO A 113 -10.28 11.13 12.66
N LEU A 114 -9.13 10.88 12.01
CA LEU A 114 -8.73 9.53 11.61
C LEU A 114 -8.39 8.65 12.82
N VAL A 115 -7.59 9.16 13.76
CA VAL A 115 -7.25 8.46 15.01
C VAL A 115 -8.50 8.16 15.82
N ASP A 116 -9.42 9.11 15.91
CA ASP A 116 -10.68 8.93 16.62
C ASP A 116 -11.51 7.77 16.05
N PHE A 117 -11.67 7.74 14.72
CA PHE A 117 -12.40 6.67 14.06
C PHE A 117 -11.69 5.32 14.15
N LEU A 118 -10.43 5.26 13.72
CA LEU A 118 -9.67 4.02 13.60
C LEU A 118 -9.44 3.36 14.95
N SER A 119 -9.29 4.12 16.02
CA SER A 119 -9.15 3.56 17.37
C SER A 119 -10.44 2.97 17.94
N LYS A 120 -11.61 3.22 17.33
CA LYS A 120 -12.93 2.87 17.87
C LYS A 120 -13.73 1.88 17.02
N HIS A 121 -13.58 1.91 15.70
CA HIS A 121 -14.47 1.22 14.75
C HIS A 121 -14.25 -0.30 14.68
N THR A 122 -14.76 -1.04 15.68
CA THR A 122 -14.57 -2.50 15.80
C THR A 122 -15.09 -3.35 14.62
N PRO A 123 -16.07 -2.94 13.79
CA PRO A 123 -16.46 -3.71 12.62
C PRO A 123 -15.42 -3.73 11.49
N LEU A 124 -14.42 -2.83 11.50
CA LEU A 124 -13.45 -2.65 10.40
C LEU A 124 -12.69 -3.95 10.04
N LYS A 125 -12.75 -4.34 8.77
CA LYS A 125 -12.01 -5.46 8.16
C LYS A 125 -11.04 -5.00 7.08
N HIS A 126 -11.43 -3.96 6.33
CA HIS A 126 -10.69 -3.48 5.17
C HIS A 126 -10.53 -1.96 5.27
N LEU A 127 -9.30 -1.51 5.46
CA LEU A 127 -8.93 -0.11 5.50
C LEU A 127 -8.17 0.25 4.22
N ILE A 128 -8.68 1.24 3.49
CA ILE A 128 -8.01 1.81 2.32
C ILE A 128 -7.77 3.30 2.61
N LEU A 129 -6.50 3.65 2.73
CA LEU A 129 -5.99 4.96 3.12
C LEU A 129 -4.79 5.28 2.21
N ASN A 130 -5.00 5.21 0.90
CA ASN A 130 -3.95 5.37 -0.10
C ASN A 130 -3.86 6.84 -0.56
N ASN A 131 -2.64 7.35 -0.79
CA ASN A 131 -2.44 8.70 -1.34
C ASN A 131 -3.09 9.82 -0.51
N ASN A 132 -2.80 9.84 0.80
CA ASN A 132 -3.35 10.85 1.72
C ASN A 132 -2.32 11.87 2.22
N GLY A 133 -1.05 11.75 1.82
CA GLY A 133 0.01 12.69 2.16
C GLY A 133 0.27 12.82 3.66
N MET A 134 0.09 11.74 4.42
CA MET A 134 0.12 11.75 5.90
C MET A 134 1.48 12.15 6.51
N GLY A 135 2.59 11.71 5.90
CA GLY A 135 3.92 11.81 6.47
C GLY A 135 4.14 10.86 7.66
N PRO A 136 5.37 10.76 8.18
CA PRO A 136 5.73 9.83 9.25
C PRO A 136 5.02 10.12 10.58
N ILE A 137 4.74 11.39 10.89
CA ILE A 137 4.10 11.79 12.15
C ILE A 137 2.64 11.32 12.19
N ALA A 138 1.84 11.65 11.17
CA ALA A 138 0.46 11.18 11.14
C ALA A 138 0.41 9.66 10.94
N GLY A 139 1.30 9.09 10.09
CA GLY A 139 1.44 7.64 9.93
C GLY A 139 1.67 6.89 11.25
N THR A 140 2.49 7.45 12.14
CA THR A 140 2.70 6.92 13.50
C THR A 140 1.40 6.92 14.30
N SER A 141 0.68 8.04 14.34
CA SER A 141 -0.58 8.14 15.07
C SER A 141 -1.66 7.19 14.54
N ILE A 142 -1.72 6.98 13.22
CA ILE A 142 -2.63 6.01 12.60
C ILE A 142 -2.28 4.59 13.04
N ALA A 143 -1.00 4.21 13.00
CA ALA A 143 -0.57 2.89 13.45
C ALA A 143 -0.87 2.65 14.94
N GLU A 144 -0.67 3.65 15.81
CA GLU A 144 -1.04 3.58 17.23
C GLU A 144 -2.56 3.47 17.44
N ALA A 145 -3.36 4.14 16.62
CA ALA A 145 -4.81 3.99 16.63
C ALA A 145 -5.21 2.56 16.25
N LEU A 146 -4.53 1.93 15.29
CA LEU A 146 -4.76 0.53 14.93
C LEU A 146 -4.36 -0.44 16.05
N VAL A 147 -3.32 -0.16 16.83
CA VAL A 147 -3.01 -0.95 18.05
C VAL A 147 -4.18 -0.85 19.04
N THR A 148 -4.67 0.36 19.30
CA THR A 148 -5.85 0.58 20.16
C THR A 148 -7.08 -0.17 19.64
N LEU A 149 -7.29 -0.20 18.32
CA LEU A 149 -8.36 -0.97 17.69
C LEU A 149 -8.27 -2.47 17.98
N ALA A 150 -7.06 -3.03 17.92
CA ALA A 150 -6.84 -4.45 18.23
C ALA A 150 -7.27 -4.78 19.67
N GLU A 151 -6.86 -3.95 20.64
CA GLU A 151 -7.23 -4.11 22.05
C GLU A 151 -8.75 -4.06 22.26
N ARG A 152 -9.44 -3.17 21.54
CA ARG A 152 -10.90 -3.07 21.59
C ARG A 152 -11.59 -4.26 20.95
N LYS A 153 -11.12 -4.72 19.79
CA LYS A 153 -11.63 -5.94 19.14
C LYS A 153 -11.47 -7.15 20.05
N ASP A 154 -10.32 -7.30 20.70
CA ASP A 154 -10.05 -8.38 21.66
C ASP A 154 -10.94 -8.31 22.89
N SER A 155 -11.14 -7.12 23.45
CA SER A 155 -12.02 -6.91 24.60
C SER A 155 -13.47 -7.25 24.24
N ALA A 156 -13.96 -6.81 23.08
CA ALA A 156 -15.30 -7.13 22.60
C ALA A 156 -15.48 -8.64 22.35
N ARG A 157 -14.49 -9.34 21.79
CA ARG A 157 -14.52 -10.80 21.64
C ARG A 157 -14.54 -11.53 22.98
N LYS A 158 -13.80 -11.05 23.99
CA LYS A 158 -13.84 -11.60 25.36
C LYS A 158 -15.21 -11.42 26.03
N GLU A 159 -15.95 -10.38 25.66
CA GLU A 159 -17.34 -10.14 26.08
C GLU A 159 -18.37 -11.01 25.31
N GLY A 160 -17.92 -11.85 24.37
CA GLY A 160 -18.80 -12.72 23.57
C GLY A 160 -19.44 -12.03 22.37
N LYS A 161 -18.98 -10.83 22.00
CA LYS A 161 -19.41 -10.17 20.75
C LYS A 161 -18.72 -10.80 19.56
N ASP A 162 -19.46 -10.99 18.48
CA ASP A 162 -18.90 -11.38 17.18
C ASP A 162 -18.26 -10.15 16.53
N VAL A 163 -16.93 -10.06 16.63
CA VAL A 163 -16.14 -8.93 16.10
C VAL A 163 -15.09 -9.46 15.13
N PRO A 164 -15.10 -8.98 13.88
CA PRO A 164 -14.20 -9.50 12.87
C PRO A 164 -12.76 -9.05 13.12
N TYR A 165 -11.81 -9.83 12.60
CA TYR A 165 -10.43 -9.40 12.50
C TYR A 165 -10.26 -8.31 11.43
N LEU A 166 -9.23 -7.47 11.59
CA LEU A 166 -8.74 -6.63 10.50
C LEU A 166 -8.00 -7.54 9.51
N GLU A 167 -8.39 -7.50 8.23
CA GLU A 167 -7.90 -8.41 7.19
C GLU A 167 -7.02 -7.71 6.15
N SER A 168 -7.31 -6.45 5.80
CA SER A 168 -6.50 -5.71 4.82
C SER A 168 -6.23 -4.27 5.20
N ILE A 169 -5.01 -3.82 4.91
CA ILE A 169 -4.58 -2.43 4.99
C ILE A 169 -3.93 -2.05 3.66
N VAL A 170 -4.50 -1.05 3.00
CA VAL A 170 -3.87 -0.34 1.87
C VAL A 170 -3.51 1.05 2.37
N CYS A 171 -2.23 1.36 2.42
CA CYS A 171 -1.69 2.58 3.00
C CYS A 171 -0.46 3.06 2.21
N GLY A 172 -0.53 3.05 0.89
CA GLY A 172 0.53 3.52 0.01
C GLY A 172 0.49 5.03 -0.22
N ARG A 173 1.53 5.58 -0.85
CA ARG A 173 1.61 7.00 -1.28
C ARG A 173 1.38 8.00 -0.15
N ASN A 174 1.85 7.66 1.06
CA ASN A 174 1.65 8.47 2.25
C ASN A 174 2.93 9.07 2.83
N ARG A 175 4.08 8.79 2.22
CA ARG A 175 5.39 9.17 2.77
C ARG A 175 5.52 8.73 4.22
N LEU A 176 5.24 7.45 4.48
CA LEU A 176 5.32 6.91 5.83
C LEU A 176 6.77 6.89 6.35
N GLU A 177 7.73 6.73 5.44
CA GLU A 177 9.18 6.80 5.69
C GLU A 177 9.65 5.88 6.84
N ASN A 178 10.94 5.86 7.15
CA ASN A 178 11.47 5.04 8.25
C ASN A 178 10.85 5.40 9.62
N GLY A 179 10.57 6.69 9.83
CA GLY A 179 10.18 7.26 11.12
C GLY A 179 8.91 6.66 11.73
N SER A 180 8.02 6.08 10.92
CA SER A 180 6.77 5.46 11.40
C SER A 180 6.80 3.93 11.49
N MET A 181 7.86 3.27 11.01
CA MET A 181 7.88 1.80 10.86
C MET A 181 7.82 1.04 12.19
N ALA A 182 8.33 1.64 13.28
CA ALA A 182 8.21 1.04 14.61
C ALA A 182 6.75 0.99 15.10
N ALA A 183 5.93 1.98 14.75
CA ALA A 183 4.51 1.97 15.09
C ALA A 183 3.74 1.00 14.19
N TRP A 184 4.05 0.98 12.89
CA TRP A 184 3.45 0.02 11.95
C TRP A 184 3.78 -1.43 12.30
N ALA A 185 5.01 -1.74 12.70
CA ALA A 185 5.37 -3.08 13.15
C ALA A 185 4.49 -3.54 14.33
N LYS A 186 4.27 -2.66 15.32
CA LYS A 186 3.36 -2.94 16.46
C LYS A 186 1.90 -3.11 16.00
N ALA A 187 1.44 -2.32 15.04
CA ALA A 187 0.10 -2.44 14.49
C ALA A 187 -0.11 -3.81 13.83
N TYR A 188 0.84 -4.25 12.99
CA TYR A 188 0.78 -5.58 12.39
C TYR A 188 0.91 -6.71 13.41
N GLU A 189 1.76 -6.54 14.42
CA GLU A 189 1.85 -7.49 15.53
C GLU A 189 0.51 -7.64 16.27
N ALA A 190 -0.15 -6.51 16.56
CA ALA A 190 -1.45 -6.50 17.25
C ALA A 190 -2.56 -7.17 16.41
N HIS A 191 -2.48 -7.08 15.08
CA HIS A 191 -3.45 -7.68 14.14
C HIS A 191 -2.98 -9.00 13.50
N LYS A 192 -1.88 -9.60 13.95
CA LYS A 192 -1.20 -10.76 13.32
C LYS A 192 -2.09 -11.96 12.98
N THR A 193 -3.19 -12.13 13.72
CA THR A 193 -4.14 -13.24 13.52
C THR A 193 -5.02 -13.02 12.28
N GLY A 194 -5.29 -11.76 11.93
CA GLY A 194 -6.28 -11.38 10.93
C GLY A 194 -5.72 -10.99 9.57
N ILE A 195 -4.53 -10.40 9.54
CA ILE A 195 -3.98 -9.75 8.35
C ILE A 195 -3.74 -10.78 7.24
N LYS A 196 -4.36 -10.51 6.08
CA LYS A 196 -4.24 -11.27 4.83
C LYS A 196 -3.67 -10.44 3.69
N SER A 197 -3.89 -9.13 3.66
CA SER A 197 -3.40 -8.27 2.58
C SER A 197 -2.78 -7.00 3.13
N VAL A 198 -1.54 -6.73 2.73
CA VAL A 198 -0.80 -5.52 3.09
C VAL A 198 -0.31 -4.86 1.81
N LYS A 199 -0.70 -3.60 1.61
CA LYS A 199 -0.19 -2.77 0.51
C LYS A 199 0.33 -1.45 1.07
N MET A 200 1.63 -1.24 1.04
CA MET A 200 2.30 -0.03 1.55
C MET A 200 3.26 0.55 0.51
N THR A 201 2.80 0.62 -0.74
CA THR A 201 3.59 1.08 -1.88
C THR A 201 3.95 2.57 -1.81
N GLN A 202 5.05 2.99 -2.45
CA GLN A 202 5.38 4.41 -2.65
C GLN A 202 5.40 5.22 -1.35
N ASN A 203 6.01 4.68 -0.30
CA ASN A 203 6.03 5.33 1.02
C ASN A 203 7.39 5.92 1.40
N GLY A 204 8.39 5.80 0.52
CA GLY A 204 9.76 6.23 0.83
C GLY A 204 10.33 5.49 2.05
N ILE A 205 9.91 4.26 2.29
CA ILE A 205 10.46 3.44 3.38
C ILE A 205 11.81 2.93 2.90
N ARG A 206 12.86 3.20 3.68
CA ARG A 206 14.24 2.87 3.32
C ARG A 206 14.69 1.57 4.02
N PRO A 207 15.90 1.04 3.76
CA PRO A 207 16.26 -0.33 4.11
C PRO A 207 16.08 -0.68 5.60
N GLU A 208 16.38 0.27 6.49
CA GLU A 208 16.20 0.22 7.94
C GLU A 208 14.72 0.02 8.30
N GLY A 209 13.85 0.84 7.72
CA GLY A 209 12.42 0.79 7.91
C GLY A 209 11.81 -0.51 7.37
N ILE A 210 12.17 -0.91 6.15
CA ILE A 210 11.73 -2.17 5.54
C ILE A 210 12.15 -3.36 6.40
N SER A 211 13.42 -3.43 6.78
CA SER A 211 13.96 -4.51 7.60
C SER A 211 13.25 -4.60 8.95
N HIS A 212 12.99 -3.46 9.60
CA HIS A 212 12.27 -3.42 10.87
C HIS A 212 10.80 -3.84 10.73
N LEU A 213 10.08 -3.29 9.75
CA LEU A 213 8.68 -3.58 9.47
C LEU A 213 8.48 -5.08 9.20
N ILE A 214 9.29 -5.65 8.32
CA ILE A 214 9.22 -7.06 7.96
C ILE A 214 9.59 -7.93 9.17
N SER A 215 10.74 -7.68 9.79
CA SER A 215 11.26 -8.57 10.84
C SER A 215 10.43 -8.53 12.11
N SER A 216 9.89 -7.37 12.49
CA SER A 216 9.22 -7.15 13.77
C SER A 216 7.70 -7.08 13.67
N GLY A 217 7.14 -6.90 12.48
CA GLY A 217 5.69 -6.82 12.26
C GLY A 217 5.17 -7.93 11.35
N LEU A 218 5.55 -7.93 10.08
CA LEU A 218 4.94 -8.80 9.07
C LEU A 218 5.36 -10.27 9.17
N SER A 219 6.54 -10.56 9.72
CA SER A 219 7.07 -11.93 9.86
C SER A 219 6.17 -12.86 10.68
N ILE A 220 5.33 -12.31 11.55
CA ILE A 220 4.39 -13.05 12.41
C ILE A 220 2.96 -13.09 11.86
N CYS A 221 2.68 -12.40 10.75
CA CYS A 221 1.40 -12.45 10.04
C CYS A 221 1.31 -13.71 9.16
N SER A 222 1.15 -14.89 9.77
CA SER A 222 1.18 -16.17 9.04
C SER A 222 0.05 -16.40 8.04
N ASN A 223 -1.03 -15.60 8.09
CA ASN A 223 -2.17 -15.66 7.18
C ASN A 223 -2.03 -14.72 5.97
N LEU A 224 -0.86 -14.12 5.76
CA LEU A 224 -0.62 -13.19 4.66
C LEU A 224 -0.76 -13.89 3.30
N GLU A 225 -1.65 -13.34 2.47
CA GLU A 225 -1.95 -13.78 1.11
C GLU A 225 -1.43 -12.79 0.06
N VAL A 226 -1.37 -11.49 0.39
CA VAL A 226 -0.88 -10.43 -0.51
C VAL A 226 0.07 -9.52 0.26
N LEU A 227 1.28 -9.35 -0.26
CA LEU A 227 2.21 -8.31 0.16
C LEU A 227 2.60 -7.46 -1.04
N ASP A 228 2.35 -6.16 -0.95
CA ASP A 228 2.74 -5.19 -1.97
C ASP A 228 3.49 -4.03 -1.31
N MET A 229 4.80 -3.98 -1.54
CA MET A 229 5.71 -2.99 -1.00
C MET A 229 6.38 -2.18 -2.11
N GLN A 230 5.88 -2.26 -3.36
CA GLN A 230 6.46 -1.61 -4.53
C GLN A 230 6.86 -0.15 -4.30
N ASP A 231 7.99 0.25 -4.89
CA ASP A 231 8.54 1.61 -4.87
C ASP A 231 8.78 2.11 -3.43
N ASN A 232 9.52 1.28 -2.70
CA ASN A 232 10.25 1.65 -1.50
C ASN A 232 11.75 1.34 -1.75
N THR A 233 12.58 1.30 -0.71
CA THR A 233 14.01 1.00 -0.89
C THR A 233 14.41 -0.14 0.04
N PHE A 234 14.59 -1.32 -0.55
CA PHE A 234 14.96 -2.54 0.18
C PHE A 234 16.47 -2.65 0.34
N THR A 235 17.22 -2.57 -0.77
CA THR A 235 18.63 -2.99 -0.87
C THR A 235 18.85 -4.41 -0.32
N LEU A 236 20.11 -4.80 -0.11
CA LEU A 236 20.43 -6.08 0.51
C LEU A 236 19.72 -6.31 1.85
N LYS A 237 19.66 -5.26 2.67
CA LYS A 237 19.20 -5.36 4.06
C LYS A 237 17.70 -5.66 4.14
N GLY A 238 16.90 -4.98 3.33
CA GLY A 238 15.48 -5.27 3.16
C GLY A 238 15.26 -6.65 2.53
N ALA A 239 16.01 -6.98 1.48
CA ALA A 239 15.93 -8.27 0.81
C ALA A 239 16.22 -9.46 1.75
N GLN A 240 17.23 -9.33 2.61
CA GLN A 240 17.55 -10.34 3.63
C GLN A 240 16.41 -10.51 4.66
N ALA A 241 15.80 -9.41 5.09
CA ALA A 241 14.64 -9.45 5.98
C ALA A 241 13.45 -10.16 5.32
N LEU A 242 13.18 -9.85 4.05
CA LEU A 242 12.15 -10.50 3.23
C LEU A 242 12.44 -12.01 3.08
N ALA A 243 13.65 -12.39 2.67
CA ALA A 243 14.07 -13.78 2.48
C ALA A 243 13.91 -14.62 3.77
N LYS A 244 14.09 -13.99 4.94
CA LYS A 244 13.85 -14.66 6.22
C LYS A 244 12.36 -14.80 6.54
N ALA A 245 11.57 -13.75 6.33
CA ALA A 245 10.15 -13.73 6.70
C ALA A 245 9.27 -14.55 5.74
N ILE A 246 9.58 -14.55 4.45
CA ILE A 246 8.74 -15.15 3.41
C ILE A 246 8.47 -16.64 3.62
N LYS A 247 9.41 -17.36 4.24
CA LYS A 247 9.27 -18.78 4.61
C LYS A 247 8.09 -19.05 5.56
N GLY A 248 7.66 -18.04 6.33
CA GLY A 248 6.50 -18.11 7.22
C GLY A 248 5.15 -17.87 6.54
N TRP A 249 5.12 -17.34 5.32
CA TRP A 249 3.90 -16.96 4.61
C TRP A 249 3.45 -18.03 3.62
N SER A 250 3.13 -19.22 4.13
CA SER A 250 2.73 -20.37 3.29
C SER A 250 1.46 -20.13 2.46
N GLY A 251 0.62 -19.17 2.87
CA GLY A 251 -0.58 -18.74 2.15
C GLY A 251 -0.37 -17.61 1.14
N LEU A 252 0.86 -17.10 0.98
CA LEU A 252 1.15 -15.97 0.08
C LEU A 252 0.82 -16.35 -1.36
N LYS A 253 0.01 -15.53 -2.02
CA LYS A 253 -0.43 -15.65 -3.41
C LYS A 253 0.23 -14.61 -4.30
N GLU A 254 0.46 -13.41 -3.77
CA GLU A 254 1.01 -12.29 -4.52
C GLU A 254 2.10 -11.61 -3.70
N LEU A 255 3.28 -11.44 -4.33
CA LEU A 255 4.37 -10.63 -3.83
C LEU A 255 4.67 -9.54 -4.86
N GLY A 256 4.41 -8.29 -4.48
CA GLY A 256 4.84 -7.11 -5.21
C GLY A 256 5.98 -6.43 -4.48
N VAL A 257 7.16 -6.48 -5.09
CA VAL A 257 8.37 -5.77 -4.65
C VAL A 257 9.08 -5.14 -5.85
N GLY A 258 8.32 -4.57 -6.78
CA GLY A 258 8.87 -3.82 -7.92
C GLY A 258 9.46 -2.48 -7.47
N ASP A 259 10.38 -1.92 -8.25
CA ASP A 259 11.00 -0.62 -7.98
C ASP A 259 11.63 -0.52 -6.58
N ASP A 260 12.11 -1.65 -6.02
CA ASP A 260 12.53 -1.74 -4.62
C ASP A 260 14.06 -1.81 -4.43
N LEU A 261 14.82 -1.80 -5.54
CA LEU A 261 16.29 -1.88 -5.54
C LEU A 261 16.80 -3.11 -4.76
N LEU A 262 16.25 -4.29 -5.00
CA LEU A 262 16.71 -5.52 -4.33
C LEU A 262 18.19 -5.84 -4.62
N GLY A 263 18.69 -5.51 -5.81
CA GLY A 263 20.01 -5.89 -6.32
C GLY A 263 20.12 -7.38 -6.65
N GLY A 264 21.16 -7.76 -7.41
CA GLY A 264 21.39 -9.15 -7.83
C GLY A 264 21.50 -10.12 -6.65
N ARG A 265 22.35 -9.78 -5.66
CA ARG A 265 22.53 -10.55 -4.41
C ARG A 265 21.27 -10.62 -3.55
N GLY A 266 20.56 -9.50 -3.37
CA GLY A 266 19.35 -9.45 -2.57
C GLY A 266 18.23 -10.29 -3.19
N ALA A 267 18.00 -10.14 -4.49
CA ALA A 267 17.02 -10.93 -5.24
C ALA A 267 17.33 -12.42 -5.18
N THR A 268 18.60 -12.82 -5.38
CA THR A 268 19.04 -14.22 -5.27
C THR A 268 18.66 -14.83 -3.93
N LYS A 269 18.87 -14.13 -2.81
CA LYS A 269 18.48 -14.61 -1.47
C LYS A 269 16.98 -14.80 -1.32
N VAL A 270 16.18 -13.91 -1.90
CA VAL A 270 14.71 -14.03 -1.89
C VAL A 270 14.28 -15.26 -2.69
N PHE A 271 14.84 -15.50 -3.87
CA PHE A 271 14.48 -16.64 -4.72
C PHE A 271 14.96 -17.97 -4.13
N GLU A 272 16.14 -18.04 -3.52
CA GLU A 272 16.59 -19.21 -2.74
C GLU A 272 15.63 -19.52 -1.57
N ALA A 273 15.13 -18.47 -0.90
CA ALA A 273 14.15 -18.62 0.17
C ALA A 273 12.80 -19.13 -0.34
N LEU A 274 12.36 -18.70 -1.53
CA LEU A 274 11.16 -19.20 -2.20
C LEU A 274 11.31 -20.64 -2.68
N THR A 275 12.49 -21.01 -3.20
CA THR A 275 12.83 -22.36 -3.64
C THR A 275 12.77 -23.35 -2.47
N SER A 276 13.42 -23.00 -1.35
CA SER A 276 13.48 -23.84 -0.14
C SER A 276 12.28 -23.69 0.81
N GLY A 277 11.38 -22.75 0.53
CA GLY A 277 10.23 -22.40 1.34
C GLY A 277 9.00 -23.27 1.08
N ASN A 278 7.90 -22.94 1.78
CA ASN A 278 6.60 -23.60 1.61
C ASN A 278 5.57 -22.67 0.94
N ASN A 279 6.03 -21.76 0.08
CA ASN A 279 5.22 -20.74 -0.59
C ASN A 279 4.52 -21.29 -1.84
N LYS A 280 3.91 -22.47 -1.73
CA LYS A 280 3.28 -23.19 -2.86
C LYS A 280 2.03 -22.49 -3.41
N ALA A 281 1.53 -21.47 -2.70
CA ALA A 281 0.35 -20.70 -3.08
C ALA A 281 0.65 -19.49 -3.97
N ILE A 282 1.92 -19.11 -4.17
CA ILE A 282 2.28 -17.94 -4.97
C ILE A 282 1.85 -18.16 -6.43
N GLU A 283 1.11 -17.18 -6.93
CA GLU A 283 0.59 -17.09 -8.29
C GLU A 283 1.24 -15.93 -9.06
N ILE A 284 1.56 -14.83 -8.37
CA ILE A 284 2.04 -13.58 -8.99
C ILE A 284 3.31 -13.09 -8.26
N LEU A 285 4.35 -12.80 -9.03
CA LEU A 285 5.54 -12.07 -8.59
C LEU A 285 5.68 -10.79 -9.41
N ARG A 286 5.73 -9.62 -8.77
CA ARG A 286 6.00 -8.33 -9.43
C ARG A 286 7.36 -7.83 -8.96
N LEU A 287 8.34 -7.86 -9.87
CA LEU A 287 9.78 -7.73 -9.59
C LEU A 287 10.45 -6.73 -10.53
N GLN A 288 9.68 -5.85 -11.19
CA GLN A 288 10.23 -4.86 -12.12
C GLN A 288 11.25 -3.95 -11.41
N TYR A 289 12.21 -3.40 -12.16
CA TYR A 289 13.12 -2.35 -11.70
C TYR A 289 13.82 -2.64 -10.36
N ASN A 290 14.46 -3.82 -10.26
CA ASN A 290 15.11 -4.27 -9.03
C ASN A 290 16.62 -4.47 -9.14
N ASP A 291 17.22 -4.09 -10.26
CA ASP A 291 18.63 -4.40 -10.56
C ASP A 291 18.93 -5.92 -10.44
N ILE A 292 17.99 -6.77 -10.88
CA ILE A 292 18.20 -8.23 -10.93
C ILE A 292 19.13 -8.55 -12.09
N HIS A 293 20.22 -9.27 -11.81
CA HIS A 293 21.23 -9.70 -12.78
C HIS A 293 20.96 -11.15 -13.26
N PRO A 294 21.66 -11.66 -14.29
CA PRO A 294 21.42 -13.02 -14.82
C PRO A 294 21.51 -14.13 -13.76
N ALA A 295 22.38 -14.00 -12.75
CA ALA A 295 22.46 -14.94 -11.64
C ALA A 295 21.16 -14.98 -10.80
N GLY A 296 20.57 -13.81 -10.53
CA GLY A 296 19.28 -13.69 -9.85
C GLY A 296 18.14 -14.25 -10.69
N LEU A 297 18.16 -14.03 -12.01
CA LEU A 297 17.18 -14.59 -12.94
C LEU A 297 17.23 -16.13 -12.99
N LYS A 298 18.43 -16.72 -13.00
CA LYS A 298 18.62 -18.18 -12.87
C LYS A 298 18.03 -18.71 -11.56
N ALA A 299 18.22 -17.99 -10.45
CA ALA A 299 17.63 -18.36 -9.17
C ALA A 299 16.09 -18.25 -9.16
N LEU A 300 15.52 -17.26 -9.84
CA LEU A 300 14.07 -17.13 -10.04
C LEU A 300 13.50 -18.28 -10.86
N LEU A 301 14.17 -18.68 -11.95
CA LEU A 301 13.78 -19.85 -12.75
C LEU A 301 13.76 -21.12 -11.90
N GLN A 302 14.80 -21.34 -11.08
CA GLN A 302 14.84 -22.48 -10.15
C GLN A 302 13.68 -22.44 -9.14
N ALA A 303 13.37 -21.26 -8.60
CA ALA A 303 12.23 -21.08 -7.71
C ALA A 303 10.90 -21.38 -8.42
N ALA A 304 10.72 -20.94 -9.66
CA ALA A 304 9.53 -21.23 -10.45
C ALA A 304 9.34 -22.74 -10.70
N GLN A 305 10.42 -23.46 -10.98
CA GLN A 305 10.41 -24.90 -11.26
C GLN A 305 10.16 -25.75 -10.01
N ASP A 306 10.89 -25.49 -8.93
CA ASP A 306 10.89 -26.37 -7.74
C ASP A 306 10.04 -25.84 -6.57
N GLY A 307 10.00 -24.52 -6.46
CA GLY A 307 9.42 -23.79 -5.33
C GLY A 307 7.96 -23.46 -5.54
N LEU A 308 7.56 -23.03 -6.74
CA LEU A 308 6.34 -22.25 -6.96
C LEU A 308 5.44 -22.90 -8.04
N PRO A 309 4.78 -24.03 -7.73
CA PRO A 309 4.01 -24.78 -8.72
C PRO A 309 2.76 -24.06 -9.26
N LYS A 310 2.30 -23.01 -8.57
CA LYS A 310 1.13 -22.21 -8.97
C LYS A 310 1.48 -20.88 -9.63
N LEU A 311 2.77 -20.57 -9.76
CA LEU A 311 3.22 -19.33 -10.37
C LEU A 311 2.72 -19.28 -11.81
N ARG A 312 1.97 -18.22 -12.13
CA ARG A 312 1.36 -18.00 -13.44
C ARG A 312 1.80 -16.68 -14.08
N ARG A 313 2.20 -15.69 -13.27
CA ARG A 313 2.56 -14.35 -13.72
C ARG A 313 3.83 -13.89 -13.03
N VAL A 314 4.79 -13.40 -13.82
CA VAL A 314 6.04 -12.81 -13.33
C VAL A 314 6.33 -11.52 -14.08
N GLU A 315 6.50 -10.42 -13.36
CA GLU A 315 6.83 -9.11 -13.93
C GLU A 315 8.28 -8.77 -13.64
N LEU A 316 9.06 -8.48 -14.68
CA LEU A 316 10.52 -8.47 -14.69
C LEU A 316 11.12 -7.30 -15.49
N ASN A 317 10.31 -6.46 -16.12
CA ASN A 317 10.84 -5.34 -16.91
C ASN A 317 11.75 -4.41 -16.08
N GLY A 318 12.76 -3.81 -16.73
CA GLY A 318 13.68 -2.86 -16.10
C GLY A 318 14.73 -3.48 -15.17
N ASN A 319 15.01 -4.77 -15.31
CA ASN A 319 16.12 -5.43 -14.61
C ASN A 319 17.39 -5.48 -15.48
N LYS A 320 18.51 -5.88 -14.89
CA LYS A 320 19.85 -5.87 -15.51
C LYS A 320 20.16 -7.21 -16.20
N PHE A 321 19.35 -7.61 -17.18
CA PHE A 321 19.60 -8.76 -18.06
C PHE A 321 18.97 -8.55 -19.43
N GLU A 322 19.55 -9.15 -20.46
CA GLU A 322 19.05 -9.07 -21.84
C GLU A 322 17.72 -9.82 -22.03
N GLU A 323 16.89 -9.34 -22.95
CA GLU A 323 15.59 -9.97 -23.25
C GLU A 323 15.73 -11.40 -23.83
N ASP A 324 16.88 -11.71 -24.44
CA ASP A 324 17.21 -13.01 -25.02
C ASP A 324 18.00 -13.93 -24.07
N ASP A 325 18.10 -13.59 -22.77
CA ASP A 325 18.71 -14.48 -21.78
C ASP A 325 17.98 -15.84 -21.76
N PRO A 326 18.71 -16.98 -21.81
CA PRO A 326 18.10 -18.32 -21.84
C PRO A 326 17.13 -18.59 -20.67
N SER A 327 17.30 -17.91 -19.55
CA SER A 327 16.45 -18.02 -18.37
C SER A 327 15.11 -17.31 -18.56
N VAL A 328 15.05 -16.20 -19.32
CA VAL A 328 13.81 -15.54 -19.75
C VAL A 328 13.01 -16.50 -20.62
N GLU A 329 13.64 -17.06 -21.66
CA GLU A 329 12.98 -18.00 -22.58
C GLU A 329 12.43 -19.23 -21.84
N ALA A 330 13.24 -19.82 -20.94
CA ALA A 330 12.84 -20.97 -20.15
C ALA A 330 11.68 -20.65 -19.19
N LEU A 331 11.68 -19.47 -18.57
CA LEU A 331 10.61 -19.02 -17.69
C LEU A 331 9.31 -18.76 -18.49
N ALA A 332 9.41 -18.10 -19.64
CA ALA A 332 8.28 -17.85 -20.53
C ALA A 332 7.64 -19.17 -21.00
N SER A 333 8.46 -20.13 -21.43
CA SER A 333 8.00 -21.47 -21.81
C SER A 333 7.29 -22.18 -20.64
N LEU A 334 7.87 -22.13 -19.44
CA LEU A 334 7.27 -22.74 -18.25
C LEU A 334 5.88 -22.15 -17.93
N LEU A 335 5.74 -20.83 -18.03
CA LEU A 335 4.46 -20.16 -17.75
C LEU A 335 3.44 -20.41 -18.86
N SER A 336 3.88 -20.49 -20.13
CA SER A 336 3.03 -20.87 -21.27
C SER A 336 2.51 -22.29 -21.11
N ASP A 337 3.35 -23.26 -20.75
CA ASP A 337 2.93 -24.65 -20.50
C ASP A 337 1.86 -24.70 -19.40
N ARG A 338 2.02 -23.92 -18.32
CA ARG A 338 1.03 -23.83 -17.23
C ARG A 338 -0.27 -23.15 -17.68
N GLN A 339 -0.19 -22.16 -18.56
CA GLN A 339 -1.36 -21.52 -19.15
C GLN A 339 -2.15 -22.51 -20.02
N ASP A 340 -1.47 -23.34 -20.81
CA ASP A 340 -2.12 -24.38 -21.62
C ASP A 340 -2.80 -25.45 -20.75
N GLU A 341 -2.22 -25.77 -19.58
CA GLU A 341 -2.77 -26.75 -18.65
C GLU A 341 -3.93 -26.21 -17.78
N GLY A 342 -3.86 -24.95 -17.35
CA GLY A 342 -4.70 -24.40 -16.29
C GLY A 342 -5.48 -23.12 -16.64
N GLY A 343 -5.20 -22.52 -17.80
CA GLY A 343 -5.82 -21.28 -18.24
C GLY A 343 -7.28 -21.43 -18.63
N LYS A 344 -8.00 -20.30 -18.61
CA LYS A 344 -9.39 -20.19 -19.07
C LYS A 344 -9.47 -19.26 -20.26
N HIS A 345 -10.46 -19.51 -21.11
CA HIS A 345 -10.71 -18.70 -22.30
C HIS A 345 -11.02 -17.23 -21.99
N ASP A 346 -11.53 -16.94 -20.80
CA ASP A 346 -11.88 -15.59 -20.33
C ASP A 346 -10.82 -14.95 -19.42
N ASP A 347 -9.64 -15.56 -19.29
CA ASP A 347 -8.55 -14.95 -18.55
C ASP A 347 -8.11 -13.64 -19.24
N PRO A 348 -7.90 -12.56 -18.47
CA PRO A 348 -7.31 -11.32 -18.99
C PRO A 348 -5.95 -11.53 -19.65
N VAL A 349 -5.56 -10.61 -20.54
CA VAL A 349 -4.28 -10.68 -21.28
C VAL A 349 -3.08 -10.71 -20.34
N ASP A 350 -3.15 -9.95 -19.23
CA ASP A 350 -2.11 -9.83 -18.20
C ASP A 350 -2.19 -10.91 -17.11
N HIS A 351 -3.03 -11.92 -17.29
CA HIS A 351 -3.24 -12.96 -16.28
C HIS A 351 -2.12 -14.01 -16.24
N TRP A 352 -1.42 -14.22 -17.35
CA TRP A 352 -0.41 -15.26 -17.52
C TRP A 352 0.88 -14.69 -18.09
N GLY A 353 1.99 -15.38 -17.87
CA GLY A 353 3.25 -15.13 -18.57
C GLY A 353 4.11 -14.01 -17.97
N LEU A 354 4.99 -13.48 -18.82
CA LEU A 354 5.90 -12.38 -18.52
C LEU A 354 5.31 -11.05 -18.96
N ASP A 355 5.77 -9.95 -18.37
CA ASP A 355 5.54 -8.62 -18.93
C ASP A 355 6.41 -8.42 -20.17
N ASP A 356 6.09 -7.41 -20.95
CA ASP A 356 6.94 -6.97 -22.05
C ASP A 356 8.26 -6.43 -21.46
N LEU A 357 9.38 -6.99 -21.91
CA LEU A 357 10.73 -6.56 -21.52
C LEU A 357 11.21 -5.49 -22.51
N ASP A 358 11.79 -4.42 -21.99
CA ASP A 358 12.47 -3.42 -22.81
C ASP A 358 13.91 -3.88 -23.13
N GLU A 359 14.40 -3.62 -24.35
CA GLU A 359 15.80 -3.86 -24.72
C GLU A 359 16.73 -3.06 -23.79
N LEU A 360 17.77 -3.70 -23.25
CA LEU A 360 18.79 -3.03 -22.45
C LEU A 360 19.57 -2.06 -23.35
N GLU A 361 19.54 -0.76 -23.04
CA GLU A 361 20.39 0.19 -23.75
C GLU A 361 21.84 -0.08 -23.36
N GLY A 362 22.61 -0.65 -24.30
CA GLY A 362 23.97 -1.16 -24.08
C GLY A 362 24.91 -0.17 -23.39
N GLU A 363 25.07 -0.36 -22.08
CA GLU A 363 26.35 -0.12 -21.41
C GLU A 363 27.23 -1.32 -21.75
N ASP A 364 28.43 -1.06 -22.27
CA ASP A 364 29.35 -2.05 -22.85
C ASP A 364 29.45 -3.32 -21.99
N SER A 365 28.70 -4.37 -22.37
CA SER A 365 28.76 -5.69 -21.75
C SER A 365 30.06 -6.38 -22.19
N GLU A 366 31.20 -5.94 -21.67
CA GLU A 366 32.37 -6.81 -21.60
C GLU A 366 31.95 -7.99 -20.72
N VAL A 367 31.94 -9.20 -21.29
CA VAL A 367 31.70 -10.43 -20.53
C VAL A 367 32.89 -10.59 -19.59
N GLU A 368 32.80 -10.01 -18.40
CA GLU A 368 33.81 -10.18 -17.36
C GLU A 368 33.75 -11.62 -16.83
N GLU A 369 34.87 -12.15 -16.32
CA GLU A 369 34.81 -13.50 -15.72
C GLU A 369 33.86 -13.47 -14.50
N GLU A 370 33.12 -14.57 -14.20
CA GLU A 370 32.14 -14.62 -13.08
C GLU A 370 32.68 -14.13 -11.72
N GLY A 371 34.00 -14.07 -11.54
CA GLY A 371 34.65 -13.49 -10.35
C GLY A 371 34.84 -11.97 -10.39
N GLU A 372 35.02 -11.38 -11.57
CA GLU A 372 35.14 -9.94 -11.78
C GLU A 372 33.73 -9.29 -11.70
N GLU A 373 32.71 -9.87 -12.36
CA GLU A 373 31.31 -9.41 -12.25
C GLU A 373 30.82 -9.38 -10.79
N ALA A 374 31.22 -10.35 -9.98
CA ALA A 374 30.84 -10.42 -8.57
C ALA A 374 31.55 -9.37 -7.69
N GLU A 375 32.79 -9.00 -8.01
CA GLU A 375 33.50 -7.92 -7.31
C GLU A 375 32.90 -6.55 -7.70
N GLU A 376 32.58 -6.34 -8.97
CA GLU A 376 31.91 -5.11 -9.44
C GLU A 376 30.50 -4.94 -8.84
N GLU A 377 29.70 -6.02 -8.78
CA GLU A 377 28.38 -6.00 -8.12
C GLU A 377 28.48 -5.63 -6.64
N GLU A 378 29.52 -6.09 -5.93
CA GLU A 378 29.75 -5.71 -4.53
C GLU A 378 30.13 -4.23 -4.38
N GLU A 379 30.96 -3.70 -5.28
CA GLU A 379 31.32 -2.28 -5.29
C GLU A 379 30.10 -1.39 -5.58
N GLU A 380 29.29 -1.71 -6.60
CA GLU A 380 28.04 -1.00 -6.90
C GLU A 380 27.06 -1.02 -5.73
N GLU A 381 26.90 -2.17 -5.06
CA GLU A 381 26.01 -2.31 -3.91
C GLU A 381 26.51 -1.46 -2.73
N GLU A 382 27.82 -1.42 -2.48
CA GLU A 382 28.41 -0.56 -1.47
C GLU A 382 28.22 0.94 -1.77
N GLU A 383 28.39 1.35 -3.03
CA GLU A 383 28.18 2.74 -3.44
C GLU A 383 26.71 3.15 -3.27
N ARG A 384 25.78 2.30 -3.67
CA ARG A 384 24.35 2.52 -3.45
C ARG A 384 24.01 2.61 -1.97
N GLU A 385 24.55 1.72 -1.14
CA GLU A 385 24.35 1.82 0.32
C GLU A 385 24.90 3.14 0.89
N LYS A 386 26.03 3.63 0.39
CA LYS A 386 26.59 4.92 0.81
C LYS A 386 25.69 6.07 0.39
N LEU A 387 25.13 6.04 -0.82
CA LEU A 387 24.18 7.05 -1.33
C LEU A 387 22.88 7.05 -0.51
N VAL A 388 22.28 5.88 -0.26
CA VAL A 388 21.06 5.78 0.55
C VAL A 388 21.29 6.32 1.96
N LYS A 389 22.42 6.01 2.59
CA LYS A 389 22.78 6.57 3.91
C LYS A 389 22.95 8.09 3.88
N GLN A 390 23.56 8.63 2.81
CA GLN A 390 23.68 10.08 2.65
C GLN A 390 22.30 10.74 2.48
N ASP A 391 21.40 10.14 1.70
CA ASP A 391 20.05 10.63 1.52
C ASP A 391 19.25 10.59 2.83
N GLU A 392 19.37 9.52 3.61
CA GLU A 392 18.78 9.42 4.95
C GLU A 392 19.29 10.52 5.89
N GLU A 393 20.60 10.76 5.91
CA GLU A 393 21.19 11.83 6.70
C GLU A 393 20.69 13.20 6.27
N VAL A 394 20.51 13.44 4.96
CA VAL A 394 19.98 14.70 4.43
C VAL A 394 18.50 14.90 4.75
N GLU A 395 17.69 13.85 4.74
CA GLU A 395 16.28 13.90 5.13
C GLU A 395 16.11 14.15 6.63
N ASP A 396 16.95 13.55 7.47
CA ASP A 396 16.96 13.75 8.92
C ASP A 396 17.47 15.14 9.33
N LEU A 397 18.26 15.79 8.46
CA LEU A 397 18.58 17.20 8.60
C LEU A 397 17.32 18.02 8.34
N ASN A 398 16.58 18.30 9.41
CA ASN A 398 15.53 19.31 9.43
C ASN A 398 16.16 20.65 9.02
N VAL A 399 16.16 20.99 7.73
CA VAL A 399 16.63 22.28 7.25
C VAL A 399 15.59 23.28 7.73
N PRO A 400 15.86 24.12 8.75
CA PRO A 400 14.97 25.22 9.00
C PRO A 400 14.92 26.02 7.70
N LEU A 401 13.71 26.28 7.19
CA LEU A 401 13.50 27.28 6.16
C LEU A 401 14.34 28.48 6.55
N LYS A 402 15.43 28.73 5.80
CA LYS A 402 16.18 29.97 5.99
C LYS A 402 15.14 31.06 5.85
N LYS A 403 14.95 31.87 6.89
CA LYS A 403 14.17 33.10 6.79
C LYS A 403 14.85 33.95 5.72
N ASP A 404 14.37 33.82 4.50
CA ASP A 404 14.84 34.59 3.39
C ASP A 404 13.97 35.84 3.35
N ALA A 405 14.58 36.96 3.74
CA ALA A 405 13.92 38.25 3.77
C ALA A 405 13.43 38.71 2.39
N GLU A 406 13.92 38.11 1.29
CA GLU A 406 13.38 38.36 -0.05
C GLU A 406 12.09 37.56 -0.30
N VAL A 407 12.03 36.31 0.16
CA VAL A 407 10.82 35.47 0.06
C VAL A 407 9.69 36.05 0.90
N ASP A 408 9.99 36.49 2.13
CA ASP A 408 9.02 37.15 3.02
C ASP A 408 8.51 38.47 2.40
N LYS A 409 9.38 39.25 1.75
CA LYS A 409 8.99 40.48 1.04
C LYS A 409 8.15 40.22 -0.20
N LEU A 410 8.43 39.14 -0.93
CA LEU A 410 7.62 38.71 -2.09
C LEU A 410 6.23 38.28 -1.64
N ALA A 411 6.12 37.52 -0.55
CA ALA A 411 4.85 37.13 0.04
C ALA A 411 4.03 38.36 0.50
N GLU A 412 4.65 39.31 1.20
CA GLU A 412 4.00 40.57 1.60
C GLU A 412 3.61 41.47 0.42
N ALA A 413 4.33 41.40 -0.70
CA ALA A 413 4.01 42.16 -1.90
C ALA A 413 2.80 41.57 -2.65
N LEU A 414 2.71 40.24 -2.71
CA LEU A 414 1.57 39.52 -3.32
C LEU A 414 0.27 39.75 -2.54
N ASP A 415 0.33 39.76 -1.21
CA ASP A 415 -0.83 39.96 -0.32
C ASP A 415 -1.43 41.38 -0.40
N LYS A 416 -0.70 42.35 -0.96
CA LYS A 416 -1.17 43.72 -1.18
C LYS A 416 -1.83 43.95 -2.54
N THR A 417 -1.93 42.89 -3.36
CA THR A 417 -2.47 42.97 -4.73
C THR A 417 -3.71 42.09 -4.96
N LEU A 418 -4.25 41.46 -3.91
CA LEU A 418 -5.53 40.74 -3.94
C LEU A 418 -6.66 41.52 -3.26
#